data_AF-A0A239FQA3-F1
#
_entry.id   AF-A0A239FQA3-F1
#
_cell.length_a   1.000
_cell.length_b   1.000
_cell.length_c   1.000
_cell.angle_alpha   90.00
_cell.angle_beta   90.00
_cell.angle_gamma   90.00
#
_symmetry.space_group_name_H-M   'P 1'
#
loop_
_entity.id
_entity.type
_entity.pdbx_description
1 polymer ?
#
loop_
_entity_poly.entity_id
_entity_poly.type
_entity_poly.pdbx_seq_one_letter_code
_entity_poly.pdbx_strand_id
1 'polypeptide(L)' 'MTPSEDIRRRITELEIEHRDLDAVIDLLAKDALHDELQLRRLKKRKLQLKDHITLLKMQLVPDIPA' A
#
# COMPACT_ATOMS: atom_id res chain seq x y z
N MET A 1 6.62 -23.69 -3.97
CA MET A 1 6.66 -22.37 -3.33
C MET A 1 6.50 -22.59 -1.85
N THR A 2 7.38 -21.99 -1.07
CA THR A 2 7.30 -21.99 0.39
C THR A 2 6.33 -20.90 0.85
N PRO A 3 5.64 -21.05 1.99
CA PRO A 3 4.72 -20.04 2.50
C PRO A 3 5.34 -18.62 2.60
N SER A 4 6.65 -18.56 2.88
CA SER A 4 7.40 -17.30 2.93
C SER A 4 7.61 -16.66 1.56
N GLU A 5 7.75 -17.43 0.49
CA GLU A 5 7.85 -16.92 -0.89
C GLU A 5 6.52 -16.32 -1.36
N ASP A 6 5.39 -16.95 -1.01
CA ASP A 6 4.06 -16.43 -1.32
C ASP A 6 3.80 -15.08 -0.63
N ILE A 7 4.17 -14.95 0.65
CA ILE A 7 4.06 -13.69 1.39
C ILE A 7 4.97 -12.61 0.77
N ARG A 8 6.21 -12.94 0.40
CA ARG A 8 7.14 -12.01 -0.26
C ARG A 8 6.57 -11.52 -1.60
N ARG A 9 6.03 -12.43 -2.41
CA ARG A 9 5.36 -12.07 -3.67
C ARG A 9 4.19 -11.13 -3.41
N ARG A 10 3.37 -11.43 -2.41
CA ARG A 10 2.22 -10.60 -2.05
C ARG A 10 2.63 -9.20 -1.60
N ILE A 11 3.70 -9.08 -0.83
CA ILE A 11 4.29 -7.79 -0.45
C ILE A 11 4.69 -7.00 -1.70
N THR A 12 5.40 -7.62 -2.64
CA THR A 12 5.81 -6.95 -3.88
C THR A 12 4.61 -6.46 -4.69
N GLU A 13 3.57 -7.28 -4.84
CA GLU A 13 2.32 -6.88 -5.52
C GLU A 13 1.67 -5.65 -4.85
N LEU A 14 1.58 -5.66 -3.53
CA LEU A 14 0.99 -4.54 -2.77
C LEU A 14 1.87 -3.28 -2.82
N GLU A 15 3.19 -3.41 -2.84
CA GLU A 15 4.12 -2.28 -2.98
C GLU A 15 4.00 -1.62 -4.35
N ILE A 16 3.79 -2.41 -5.42
CA ILE A 16 3.50 -1.90 -6.76
C ILE A 16 2.17 -1.13 -6.75
N GLU A 17 1.09 -1.75 -6.26
CA GLU A 17 -0.23 -1.10 -6.19
C GLU A 17 -0.19 0.20 -5.37
N HIS A 18 0.54 0.18 -4.25
CA HIS A 18 0.72 1.36 -3.40
C HIS A 18 1.43 2.50 -4.15
N ARG A 19 2.47 2.19 -4.94
CA ARG A 19 3.20 3.18 -5.73
C ARG A 19 2.34 3.75 -6.86
N ASP A 20 1.59 2.91 -7.54
CA ASP A 20 0.68 3.34 -8.61
C ASP A 20 -0.41 4.26 -8.06
N LEU A 21 -0.98 3.89 -6.90
CA LEU A 21 -1.96 4.71 -6.22
C LEU A 21 -1.40 6.08 -5.80
N ASP A 22 -0.12 6.13 -5.43
CA ASP A 22 0.56 7.39 -5.11
C ASP A 22 0.68 8.31 -6.33
N ALA A 23 1.09 7.76 -7.47
CA ALA A 23 1.18 8.51 -8.71
C ALA A 23 -0.19 9.07 -9.15
N VAL A 24 -1.26 8.29 -8.97
CA VAL A 24 -2.64 8.74 -9.24
C VAL A 24 -3.07 9.85 -8.27
N ILE A 25 -2.75 9.73 -6.99
CA ILE A 25 -3.03 10.77 -5.99
C ILE A 25 -2.31 12.07 -6.34
N ASP A 26 -1.03 11.99 -6.72
CA ASP A 26 -0.23 13.16 -7.10
C ASP A 26 -0.73 13.83 -8.37
N LEU A 27 -1.21 13.05 -9.34
CA LEU A 27 -1.81 13.60 -10.55
C LEU A 27 -3.13 14.32 -10.24
N LEU A 28 -4.01 13.69 -9.46
CA LEU A 28 -5.29 14.28 -9.06
C LEU A 28 -5.12 15.51 -8.18
N ALA A 29 -4.16 15.51 -7.26
CA ALA A 29 -3.92 16.64 -6.37
C ALA A 29 -3.41 17.90 -7.10
N LYS A 30 -2.88 17.76 -8.33
CA LYS A 30 -2.45 18.89 -9.17
C LYS A 30 -3.58 19.52 -9.97
N ASP A 31 -4.71 18.84 -10.12
CA ASP A 31 -5.87 19.39 -10.80
C ASP A 31 -6.59 20.39 -9.88
N ALA A 32 -6.87 21.61 -10.35
CA ALA A 32 -7.52 22.65 -9.54
C ALA A 32 -8.99 22.33 -9.19
N LEU A 33 -9.63 21.43 -9.94
CA LEU A 33 -11.03 21.04 -9.77
C LEU A 33 -11.19 19.61 -9.21
N HIS A 34 -10.14 19.06 -8.60
CA HIS A 34 -10.16 17.70 -8.11
C HIS A 34 -11.24 17.46 -7.06
N ASP A 35 -11.91 16.31 -7.15
CA ASP A 35 -12.86 15.86 -6.15
C ASP A 35 -12.13 15.48 -4.85
N GLU A 36 -12.33 16.30 -3.81
CA GLU A 36 -11.69 16.12 -2.50
C GLU A 36 -12.11 14.79 -1.84
N LEU A 37 -13.35 14.34 -2.05
CA LEU A 37 -13.84 13.07 -1.53
C LEU A 37 -13.13 11.90 -2.23
N GLN A 38 -12.93 11.99 -3.54
CA GLN A 38 -12.15 11.00 -4.29
C GLN A 38 -10.70 10.95 -3.78
N LEU A 39 -10.05 12.10 -3.60
CA LEU A 39 -8.68 12.18 -3.09
C LEU A 39 -8.57 11.57 -1.67
N ARG A 40 -9.53 11.85 -0.79
CA ARG A 40 -9.59 11.27 0.56
C ARG A 40 -9.76 9.75 0.52
N ARG A 41 -10.61 9.22 -0.37
CA ARG A 41 -10.79 7.76 -0.55
C ARG A 41 -9.51 7.07 -1.03
N LEU A 42 -8.81 7.67 -2.00
CA LEU A 42 -7.55 7.14 -2.51
C LEU A 42 -6.46 7.16 -1.43
N LYS A 43 -6.31 8.25 -0.69
CA LYS A 43 -5.36 8.33 0.45
C LYS A 43 -5.67 7.28 1.52
N LYS A 44 -6.95 7.05 1.83
CA LYS A 44 -7.36 5.99 2.77
C LYS A 44 -6.97 4.60 2.26
N ARG A 45 -7.19 4.31 0.97
CA ARG A 45 -6.77 3.04 0.36
C ARG A 45 -5.25 2.88 0.39
N LYS A 46 -4.49 3.96 0.13
CA LYS A 46 -3.02 3.96 0.24
C LYS A 46 -2.55 3.57 1.63
N LEU A 47 -3.17 4.14 2.67
CA LEU A 47 -2.88 3.81 4.06
C LEU A 47 -3.15 2.33 4.34
N GLN A 48 -4.30 1.80 3.92
CA GLN A 48 -4.65 0.39 4.10
C GLN A 48 -3.65 -0.57 3.42
N LEU A 49 -3.17 -0.22 2.23
CA LEU A 49 -2.13 -1.01 1.54
C LEU A 49 -0.82 -1.02 2.34
N LYS A 50 -0.39 0.14 2.85
CA LYS A 50 0.79 0.25 3.71
C LYS A 50 0.66 -0.59 4.98
N ASP A 51 -0.51 -0.56 5.62
CA ASP A 51 -0.78 -1.34 6.84
C ASP A 51 -0.72 -2.84 6.54
N HIS A 52 -1.33 -3.29 5.43
CA HIS A 52 -1.25 -4.68 4.98
C HIS A 52 0.18 -5.13 4.68
N ILE A 53 0.96 -4.31 3.97
CA ILE A 53 2.38 -4.59 3.72
C ILE A 53 3.13 -4.77 5.04
N THR A 54 2.86 -3.91 6.01
CA THR A 54 3.48 -3.97 7.33
C THR A 54 3.15 -5.28 8.05
N LEU A 55 1.87 -5.68 8.07
CA LEU A 55 1.44 -6.94 8.67
C LEU A 55 2.08 -8.16 8.00
N LEU A 56 2.16 -8.18 6.67
CA LEU A 56 2.82 -9.26 5.92
C LEU A 56 4.33 -9.30 6.17
N LYS A 57 4.98 -8.14 6.28
CA LYS A 57 6.41 -8.05 6.65
C LYS A 57 6.63 -8.57 8.07
N MET A 58 5.75 -8.27 9.02
CA MET A 58 5.81 -8.82 10.38
C MET A 58 5.66 -10.34 10.39
N GLN A 59 4.84 -10.93 9.51
CA GLN A 59 4.75 -12.40 9.38
C GLN A 59 6.03 -13.05 8.84
N LEU A 60 6.87 -12.30 8.12
CA LEU A 60 8.16 -12.77 7.60
C LEU A 60 9.32 -12.57 8.59
N VAL A 61 9.16 -11.70 9.58
CA VAL A 61 10.18 -11.44 10.60
C VAL A 61 9.77 -12.19 11.87
N PRO A 62 10.45 -13.30 12.22
CA PRO A 62 10.01 -14.17 13.33
C PRO A 62 10.07 -13.52 14.72
N ASP A 63 10.65 -12.33 14.87
CA ASP A 63 10.77 -11.65 16.16
C ASP A 63 10.88 -10.13 15.97
N ILE A 64 9.83 -9.39 16.33
CA ILE A 64 9.96 -7.97 16.67
C ILE A 64 9.24 -7.80 18.01
N PRO A 65 9.95 -7.72 19.15
CA PRO A 65 9.32 -7.33 20.40
C PRO A 65 8.92 -5.86 20.27
N ALA A 66 7.63 -5.59 20.44
CA ALA A 66 7.07 -4.24 20.53
C ALA A 66 7.48 -3.59 21.87
#